data_AF-A0A4S2RDG3-F1
#
_entry.id   AF-A0A4S2RDG3-F1
#
_cell.length_a   1.000
_cell.length_b   1.000
_cell.length_c   1.000
_cell.angle_alpha   90.00
_cell.angle_beta   90.00
_cell.angle_gamma   90.00
#
_symmetry.space_group_name_H-M   'P 1'
#
loop_
_entity.id
_entity.type
_entity.pdbx_description
1 polymer ?
#
loop_
_entity_poly.entity_id
_entity_poly.type
_entity_poly.pdbx_seq_one_letter_code
_entity_poly.pdbx_strand_id
1 'polypeptide(L)'
;MKIRARGHENVRATHAKTLEITGEQDITPRATCVIGVGASFDGGELALLRGPVAVRLSAGPHVAAGTAVVNPHHAVTDRLVLRRSDHASPDTFAVRSTLVASALDPEFVAALADPANEVTLTLTEAGPRQPLVLVHRRDQPEPQGRPGLLWRAADATVDLDAARVPDDARAALAEGGVIAAVVSGSLEGVSQAAGAWLAEAAGLGARFEVPGDTTGTVAALLAAGLPVAPVIQLGRADRRALAGAPCADLLRTAPVPVVFRAPAADLGVLGEVLAGGFGERRIAVPDGRPDLGHGMTWLPLPEAVESFGGDGEGEGVFVLAPPERAAWNVDLRPLLPLLVEQGVTARTLSTVLRPFGISRRDLYDALGDGPKK
;
A
#
# COMPACT_ATOMS: atom_id res chain seq x y z
N MET A 1 15.23 -17.39 -2.55
CA MET A 1 14.82 -18.23 -3.69
C MET A 1 15.98 -18.44 -4.67
N LYS A 2 16.09 -19.62 -5.28
CA LYS A 2 17.12 -19.95 -6.28
C LYS A 2 16.48 -20.50 -7.56
N ILE A 3 16.84 -19.94 -8.70
CA ILE A 3 16.42 -20.36 -10.04
C ILE A 3 17.64 -20.90 -10.77
N ARG A 4 17.49 -22.08 -11.39
CA ARG A 4 18.53 -22.71 -12.20
C ARG A 4 18.15 -22.64 -13.66
N ALA A 5 19.14 -22.35 -14.48
CA ALA A 5 19.11 -22.27 -15.93
C ALA A 5 20.42 -22.82 -16.48
N ARG A 6 20.59 -22.80 -17.80
CA ARG A 6 21.82 -23.18 -18.48
C ARG A 6 22.31 -22.06 -19.39
N GLY A 7 23.62 -22.06 -19.66
CA GLY A 7 24.20 -21.20 -20.69
C GLY A 7 23.68 -21.57 -22.08
N HIS A 8 23.93 -20.71 -23.06
CA HIS A 8 23.54 -20.94 -24.45
C HIS A 8 24.45 -20.20 -25.42
N GLU A 9 24.82 -20.83 -26.54
CA GLU A 9 25.76 -20.26 -27.53
C GLU A 9 25.33 -18.90 -28.10
N ASN A 10 24.04 -18.60 -28.06
CA ASN A 10 23.46 -17.33 -28.52
C ASN A 10 23.32 -16.26 -27.43
N VAL A 11 23.77 -16.51 -26.20
CA VAL A 11 23.86 -15.47 -25.17
C VAL A 11 24.85 -14.40 -25.62
N ARG A 12 24.40 -13.15 -25.62
CA ARG A 12 25.21 -11.96 -25.92
C ARG A 12 25.31 -11.00 -24.75
N ALA A 13 24.28 -10.99 -23.90
CA ALA A 13 24.17 -10.15 -22.72
C ALA A 13 24.48 -8.65 -22.97
N THR A 14 24.04 -8.08 -24.09
CA THR A 14 24.35 -6.69 -24.45
C THR A 14 23.25 -5.69 -24.12
N HIS A 15 22.08 -6.16 -23.64
CA HIS A 15 20.95 -5.26 -23.41
C HIS A 15 21.19 -4.35 -22.19
N ALA A 16 21.07 -3.03 -22.40
CA ALA A 16 21.42 -2.03 -21.40
C ALA A 16 20.36 -1.78 -20.32
N LYS A 17 19.13 -2.30 -20.51
CA LYS A 17 17.98 -1.97 -19.65
C LYS A 17 17.38 -3.17 -18.93
N THR A 18 17.71 -4.39 -19.34
CA THR A 18 17.08 -5.60 -18.81
C THR A 18 18.07 -6.76 -18.73
N LEU A 19 17.74 -7.73 -17.88
CA LEU A 19 18.34 -9.04 -17.78
C LEU A 19 17.19 -10.06 -17.70
N GLU A 20 17.28 -11.14 -18.45
CA GLU A 20 16.21 -12.15 -18.56
C GLU A 20 16.76 -13.56 -18.38
N ILE A 21 16.03 -14.37 -17.63
CA ILE A 21 16.15 -15.83 -17.64
C ILE A 21 14.85 -16.39 -18.21
N THR A 22 14.95 -17.36 -19.12
CA THR A 22 13.81 -17.95 -19.79
C THR A 22 13.76 -19.47 -19.59
N GLY A 23 12.54 -20.01 -19.60
CA GLY A 23 12.24 -21.43 -19.66
C GLY A 23 12.32 -22.01 -21.06
N GLU A 24 12.36 -21.17 -22.10
CA GLU A 24 12.66 -21.60 -23.47
C GLU A 24 14.02 -22.31 -23.50
N GLN A 25 14.13 -23.42 -24.24
CA GLN A 25 15.38 -24.19 -24.32
C GLN A 25 16.42 -23.59 -25.28
N ASP A 26 15.97 -22.76 -26.21
CA ASP A 26 16.78 -22.18 -27.28
C ASP A 26 16.40 -20.71 -27.47
N ILE A 27 17.38 -19.90 -27.90
CA ILE A 27 17.24 -18.48 -28.17
C ILE A 27 18.03 -18.09 -29.40
N THR A 28 17.59 -17.02 -30.08
CA THR A 28 18.35 -16.44 -31.20
C THR A 28 19.38 -15.42 -30.72
N PRO A 29 20.40 -15.08 -31.53
CA PRO A 29 21.34 -13.99 -31.21
C PRO A 29 20.69 -12.61 -30.97
N ARG A 30 19.41 -12.44 -31.36
CA ARG A 30 18.64 -11.20 -31.11
C ARG A 30 18.19 -11.07 -29.65
N ALA A 31 18.21 -12.15 -28.87
CA ALA A 31 17.83 -12.19 -27.46
C ALA A 31 18.91 -11.55 -26.56
N THR A 32 19.18 -10.26 -26.77
CA THR A 32 20.30 -9.54 -26.15
C THR A 32 20.19 -9.37 -24.63
N CYS A 33 18.99 -9.57 -24.06
CA CYS A 33 18.75 -9.52 -22.62
C CYS A 33 18.84 -10.88 -21.93
N VAL A 34 18.78 -11.99 -22.66
CA VAL A 34 18.75 -13.33 -22.08
C VAL A 34 20.16 -13.74 -21.64
N ILE A 35 20.27 -14.21 -20.40
CA ILE A 35 21.53 -14.69 -19.80
C ILE A 35 21.48 -16.18 -19.42
N GLY A 36 20.32 -16.84 -19.54
CA GLY A 36 20.18 -18.26 -19.27
C GLY A 36 18.85 -18.80 -19.81
N VAL A 37 18.89 -20.06 -20.26
CA VAL A 37 17.79 -20.78 -20.91
C VAL A 37 17.40 -22.04 -20.13
N GLY A 38 16.26 -22.64 -20.47
CA GLY A 38 15.79 -23.90 -19.91
C GLY A 38 15.51 -23.84 -18.40
N ALA A 39 15.17 -22.66 -17.89
CA ALA A 39 14.84 -22.47 -16.50
C ALA A 39 13.50 -23.09 -16.12
N SER A 40 13.39 -23.51 -14.86
CA SER A 40 12.11 -23.85 -14.23
C SER A 40 11.83 -22.84 -13.13
N PHE A 41 10.61 -22.30 -13.12
CA PHE A 41 10.17 -21.30 -12.17
C PHE A 41 9.16 -21.90 -11.20
N ASP A 42 9.39 -21.73 -9.90
CA ASP A 42 8.35 -21.92 -8.90
C ASP A 42 7.57 -20.62 -8.76
N GLY A 43 6.46 -20.53 -9.49
CA GLY A 43 5.59 -19.35 -9.44
C GLY A 43 4.98 -19.11 -8.05
N GLY A 44 4.82 -20.15 -7.24
CA GLY A 44 4.34 -20.05 -5.86
C GLY A 44 5.35 -19.33 -4.98
N GLU A 45 6.61 -19.78 -4.95
CA GLU A 45 7.66 -19.12 -4.19
C GLU A 45 7.97 -17.70 -4.70
N LEU A 46 7.98 -17.49 -6.02
CA LEU A 46 8.24 -16.16 -6.59
C LEU A 46 7.16 -15.14 -6.24
N ALA A 47 5.90 -15.59 -6.18
CA ALA A 47 4.78 -14.74 -5.80
C ALA A 47 4.87 -14.26 -4.34
N LEU A 48 5.57 -14.99 -3.47
CA LEU A 48 5.76 -14.62 -2.06
C LEU A 48 6.81 -13.53 -1.86
N LEU A 49 7.76 -13.37 -2.78
CA LEU A 49 8.77 -12.33 -2.68
C LEU A 49 8.13 -10.95 -2.77
N ARG A 50 8.51 -10.00 -1.92
CA ARG A 50 8.00 -8.62 -1.92
C ARG A 50 9.10 -7.58 -1.79
N GLY A 51 8.77 -6.34 -2.18
CA GLY A 51 9.63 -5.18 -1.98
C GLY A 51 11.06 -5.35 -2.55
N PRO A 52 12.07 -4.76 -1.90
CA PRO A 52 13.46 -4.83 -2.34
C PRO A 52 14.04 -6.25 -2.27
N VAL A 53 14.80 -6.63 -3.30
CA VAL A 53 15.52 -7.91 -3.36
C VAL A 53 16.99 -7.69 -3.74
N ALA A 54 17.88 -8.40 -3.06
CA ALA A 54 19.24 -8.65 -3.50
C ALA A 54 19.22 -9.71 -4.61
N VAL A 55 19.93 -9.41 -5.69
CA VAL A 55 20.06 -10.24 -6.88
C VAL A 55 21.49 -10.76 -6.95
N ARG A 56 21.66 -12.07 -7.09
CA ARG A 56 22.97 -12.69 -7.33
C ARG A 56 22.89 -13.64 -8.51
N LEU A 57 23.72 -13.41 -9.51
CA LEU A 57 23.87 -14.27 -10.68
C LEU A 57 25.23 -14.98 -10.63
N SER A 58 25.27 -16.27 -10.96
CA SER A 58 26.53 -17.02 -11.06
C SER A 58 26.53 -18.03 -12.20
N ALA A 59 27.67 -18.17 -12.87
CA ALA A 59 27.97 -19.28 -13.78
C ALA A 59 29.46 -19.63 -13.70
N GLY A 60 29.77 -20.90 -13.44
CA GLY A 60 31.14 -21.33 -13.14
C GLY A 60 31.75 -20.53 -11.98
N PRO A 61 32.97 -19.97 -12.13
CA PRO A 61 33.61 -19.15 -11.09
C PRO A 61 33.10 -17.70 -11.05
N HIS A 62 32.30 -17.27 -12.03
CA HIS A 62 31.87 -15.88 -12.16
C HIS A 62 30.63 -15.60 -11.33
N VAL A 63 30.60 -14.43 -10.69
CA VAL A 63 29.48 -13.95 -9.88
C VAL A 63 29.27 -12.47 -10.13
N ALA A 64 28.02 -12.06 -10.35
CA ALA A 64 27.59 -10.67 -10.33
C ALA A 64 26.47 -10.48 -9.32
N ALA A 65 26.41 -9.30 -8.72
CA ALA A 65 25.41 -8.96 -7.73
C ALA A 65 24.79 -7.59 -8.03
N GLY A 66 23.57 -7.42 -7.58
CA GLY A 66 22.85 -6.17 -7.65
C GLY A 66 21.62 -6.19 -6.75
N THR A 67 20.73 -5.24 -6.99
CA THR A 67 19.48 -5.04 -6.26
C THR A 67 18.38 -4.73 -7.24
N ALA A 68 17.16 -5.11 -6.92
CA ALA A 68 15.96 -4.75 -7.66
C ALA A 68 14.79 -4.60 -6.69
N VAL A 69 13.62 -4.18 -7.17
CA VAL A 69 12.38 -4.15 -6.40
C VAL A 69 11.34 -5.00 -7.11
N VAL A 70 10.77 -5.98 -6.41
CA VAL A 70 9.78 -6.90 -6.97
C VAL A 70 8.58 -6.10 -7.46
N ASN A 71 8.19 -6.32 -8.71
CA ASN A 71 6.99 -5.72 -9.28
C ASN A 71 5.75 -6.30 -8.56
N PRO A 72 4.86 -5.47 -7.97
CA PRO A 72 3.63 -5.95 -7.33
C PRO A 72 2.69 -6.74 -8.28
N HIS A 73 2.76 -6.44 -9.58
CA HIS A 73 1.84 -6.96 -10.59
C HIS A 73 2.48 -8.01 -11.51
N HIS A 74 3.61 -8.58 -11.14
CA HIS A 74 4.22 -9.64 -11.93
C HIS A 74 3.31 -10.89 -11.97
N ALA A 75 3.33 -11.57 -13.11
CA ALA A 75 2.78 -12.90 -13.29
C ALA A 75 3.94 -13.75 -13.80
N VAL A 76 4.69 -14.41 -12.92
CA VAL A 76 5.80 -15.25 -13.39
C VAL A 76 5.21 -16.38 -14.22
N THR A 77 5.58 -16.40 -15.50
CA THR A 77 5.15 -17.38 -16.50
C THR A 77 6.34 -18.28 -16.88
N ASP A 78 6.81 -18.20 -18.12
CA ASP A 78 7.94 -18.93 -18.68
C ASP A 78 9.25 -18.13 -18.65
N ARG A 79 9.23 -16.92 -18.09
CA ARG A 79 10.41 -16.04 -18.04
C ARG A 79 10.39 -15.15 -16.81
N LEU A 80 11.59 -14.67 -16.46
CA LEU A 80 11.81 -13.71 -15.40
C LEU A 80 12.68 -12.58 -15.92
N VAL A 81 12.09 -11.38 -16.03
CA VAL A 81 12.77 -10.17 -16.49
C VAL A 81 13.05 -9.23 -15.32
N LEU A 82 14.32 -8.88 -15.13
CA LEU A 82 14.77 -7.78 -14.28
C LEU A 82 14.97 -6.54 -15.15
N ARG A 83 14.37 -5.42 -14.77
CA ARG A 83 14.37 -4.18 -15.54
C ARG A 83 14.97 -3.02 -14.75
N ARG A 84 15.75 -2.19 -15.42
CA ARG A 84 16.35 -0.98 -14.82
C ARG A 84 15.33 0.13 -14.55
N SER A 85 14.37 0.33 -15.47
CA SER A 85 13.32 1.36 -15.33
C SER A 85 12.15 0.89 -14.46
N ASP A 86 11.26 1.83 -14.14
CA ASP A 86 10.02 1.60 -13.36
C ASP A 86 8.86 1.01 -14.18
N HIS A 87 9.12 0.59 -15.43
CA HIS A 87 8.08 0.03 -16.28
C HIS A 87 7.70 -1.39 -15.81
N ALA A 88 6.58 -1.49 -15.11
CA ALA A 88 6.02 -2.73 -14.58
C ALA A 88 5.01 -3.34 -15.56
N SER A 89 5.39 -4.41 -16.24
CA SER A 89 4.49 -5.30 -16.99
C SER A 89 4.34 -6.64 -16.26
N PRO A 90 3.30 -7.45 -16.56
CA PRO A 90 3.18 -8.80 -15.99
C PRO A 90 4.43 -9.67 -16.17
N ASP A 91 5.13 -9.54 -17.30
CA ASP A 91 6.37 -10.29 -17.59
C ASP A 91 7.62 -9.70 -16.89
N THR A 92 7.51 -8.50 -16.33
CA THR A 92 8.58 -7.86 -15.55
C THR A 92 8.48 -8.33 -14.10
N PHE A 93 9.40 -9.17 -13.68
CA PHE A 93 9.44 -9.67 -12.29
C PHE A 93 9.89 -8.59 -11.32
N ALA A 94 10.91 -7.81 -11.67
CA ALA A 94 11.42 -6.74 -10.83
C ALA A 94 11.87 -5.53 -11.64
N VAL A 95 11.71 -4.35 -11.03
CA VAL A 95 12.08 -3.03 -11.57
C VAL A 95 13.26 -2.46 -10.78
N ARG A 96 13.77 -1.29 -11.20
CA ARG A 96 14.92 -0.61 -10.55
C ARG A 96 16.15 -1.51 -10.38
N SER A 97 16.34 -2.46 -11.29
CA SER A 97 17.46 -3.40 -11.23
C SER A 97 18.79 -2.66 -11.49
N THR A 98 19.73 -2.81 -10.58
CA THR A 98 21.12 -2.36 -10.77
C THR A 98 21.93 -3.37 -11.59
N LEU A 99 21.48 -4.63 -11.66
CA LEU A 99 22.05 -5.66 -12.52
C LEU A 99 21.24 -5.76 -13.83
N VAL A 100 21.90 -5.52 -14.95
CA VAL A 100 21.36 -5.70 -16.31
C VAL A 100 22.31 -6.54 -17.13
N ALA A 101 21.87 -7.05 -18.29
CA ALA A 101 22.70 -7.91 -19.12
C ALA A 101 24.05 -7.26 -19.49
N SER A 102 24.03 -6.00 -19.93
CA SER A 102 25.25 -5.28 -20.33
C SER A 102 26.20 -4.90 -19.18
N ALA A 103 25.86 -5.23 -17.92
CA ALA A 103 26.72 -4.97 -16.77
C ALA A 103 27.72 -6.12 -16.50
N LEU A 104 27.55 -7.25 -17.18
CA LEU A 104 28.40 -8.42 -17.03
C LEU A 104 29.70 -8.22 -17.83
N ASP A 105 30.82 -8.62 -17.24
CA ASP A 105 32.12 -8.57 -17.91
C ASP A 105 32.24 -9.64 -19.03
N PRO A 106 33.18 -9.49 -19.97
CA PRO A 106 33.32 -10.41 -21.10
C PRO A 106 33.60 -11.87 -20.72
N GLU A 107 34.32 -12.11 -19.62
CA GLU A 107 34.62 -13.49 -19.19
C GLU A 107 33.37 -14.17 -18.65
N PHE A 108 32.55 -13.44 -17.89
CA PHE A 108 31.27 -13.93 -17.44
C PHE A 108 30.32 -14.19 -18.62
N VAL A 109 30.25 -13.29 -19.61
CA VAL A 109 29.45 -13.52 -20.82
C VAL A 109 29.92 -14.76 -21.58
N ALA A 110 31.23 -15.01 -21.68
CA ALA A 110 31.76 -16.23 -22.28
C ALA A 110 31.33 -17.49 -21.50
N ALA A 111 31.33 -17.45 -20.17
CA ALA A 111 30.83 -18.54 -19.35
C ALA A 111 29.32 -18.79 -19.54
N LEU A 112 28.51 -17.73 -19.68
CA LEU A 112 27.08 -17.83 -19.97
C LEU A 112 26.80 -18.32 -21.41
N ALA A 113 27.74 -18.11 -22.33
CA ALA A 113 27.62 -18.59 -23.71
C ALA A 113 27.90 -20.08 -23.86
N ASP A 114 28.50 -20.73 -22.86
CA ASP A 114 28.78 -22.17 -22.87
C ASP A 114 27.55 -22.97 -22.37
N PRO A 115 26.92 -23.80 -23.21
CA PRO A 115 25.77 -24.63 -22.82
C PRO A 115 26.06 -25.64 -21.71
N ALA A 116 27.33 -25.97 -21.45
CA ALA A 116 27.72 -26.87 -20.36
C ALA A 116 27.62 -26.22 -18.98
N ASN A 117 27.61 -24.88 -18.91
CA ASN A 117 27.58 -24.16 -17.64
C ASN A 117 26.16 -24.03 -17.09
N GLU A 118 26.01 -24.36 -15.81
CA GLU A 118 24.81 -24.00 -15.05
C GLU A 118 24.82 -22.49 -14.76
N VAL A 119 23.69 -21.86 -15.00
CA VAL A 119 23.44 -20.46 -14.63
C VAL A 119 22.48 -20.47 -13.44
N THR A 120 22.89 -19.83 -12.36
CA THR A 120 22.07 -19.71 -11.14
C THR A 120 21.74 -18.25 -10.89
N LEU A 121 20.45 -17.94 -10.75
CA LEU A 121 19.95 -16.68 -10.22
C LEU A 121 19.41 -16.90 -8.81
N THR A 122 19.92 -16.15 -7.84
CA THR A 122 19.44 -16.15 -6.46
C THR A 122 18.82 -14.81 -6.14
N LEU A 123 17.59 -14.85 -5.62
CA LEU A 123 16.82 -13.69 -5.18
C LEU A 123 16.61 -13.81 -3.68
N THR A 124 17.00 -12.79 -2.94
CA THR A 124 16.83 -12.72 -1.48
C THR A 124 16.21 -11.38 -1.14
N GLU A 125 15.13 -11.36 -0.37
CA GLU A 125 14.58 -10.08 0.08
C GLU A 125 15.60 -9.30 0.91
N ALA A 126 15.56 -7.98 0.76
CA ALA A 126 16.53 -7.08 1.36
C ALA A 126 15.82 -5.99 2.17
N GLY A 127 16.40 -5.66 3.32
CA GLY A 127 15.88 -4.65 4.23
C GLY A 127 14.72 -5.13 5.11
N PRO A 128 14.19 -4.25 5.98
CA PRO A 128 13.02 -4.58 6.77
C PRO A 128 11.81 -4.73 5.85
N ARG A 129 11.08 -5.83 6.01
CA ARG A 129 9.80 -6.01 5.31
C ARG A 129 8.82 -4.96 5.80
N GLN A 130 8.12 -4.31 4.87
CA GLN A 130 6.92 -3.59 5.25
C GLN A 130 5.83 -4.61 5.54
N PRO A 131 5.11 -4.47 6.68
CA PRO A 131 4.00 -5.35 6.96
C PRO A 131 2.94 -5.22 5.87
N LEU A 132 2.27 -6.31 5.53
CA LEU A 132 1.15 -6.30 4.59
C LEU A 132 -0.08 -6.86 5.29
N VAL A 133 -1.15 -6.08 5.33
CA VAL A 133 -2.45 -6.52 5.81
C VAL A 133 -3.35 -6.75 4.61
N LEU A 134 -3.70 -8.01 4.37
CA LEU A 134 -4.69 -8.40 3.39
C LEU A 134 -6.04 -8.41 4.10
N VAL A 135 -6.99 -7.59 3.65
CA VAL A 135 -8.31 -7.49 4.29
C VAL A 135 -9.35 -8.12 3.37
N HIS A 136 -9.92 -9.24 3.82
CA HIS A 136 -10.89 -10.02 3.05
C HIS A 136 -12.25 -10.08 3.75
N ARG A 137 -13.32 -10.01 2.97
CA ARG A 137 -14.68 -10.19 3.49
C ARG A 137 -15.10 -11.66 3.33
N ARG A 138 -15.63 -12.28 4.39
CA ARG A 138 -16.05 -13.70 4.38
C ARG A 138 -17.12 -14.01 3.33
N ASP A 139 -17.93 -13.01 2.98
CA ASP A 139 -19.00 -13.16 1.99
C ASP A 139 -18.50 -13.07 0.53
N GLN A 140 -17.20 -12.80 0.33
CA GLN A 140 -16.58 -12.76 -0.99
C GLN A 140 -15.76 -14.05 -1.25
N PRO A 141 -15.63 -14.46 -2.53
CA PRO A 141 -14.75 -15.57 -2.90
C PRO A 141 -13.32 -15.34 -2.42
N GLU A 142 -12.62 -16.42 -2.04
CA GLU A 142 -11.22 -16.32 -1.62
C GLU A 142 -10.39 -15.55 -2.67
N PRO A 143 -9.48 -14.66 -2.26
CA PRO A 143 -8.66 -13.89 -3.20
C PRO A 143 -7.90 -14.83 -4.14
N GLN A 144 -7.86 -14.45 -5.42
CA GLN A 144 -7.14 -15.20 -6.45
C GLN A 144 -5.78 -14.56 -6.75
N GLY A 145 -5.00 -15.22 -7.60
CA GLY A 145 -3.68 -14.73 -8.02
C GLY A 145 -2.72 -14.55 -6.85
N ARG A 146 -1.82 -13.57 -6.98
CA ARG A 146 -0.78 -13.30 -5.99
C ARG A 146 -1.32 -12.88 -4.61
N PRO A 147 -2.33 -11.99 -4.49
CA PRO A 147 -2.96 -11.72 -3.19
C PRO A 147 -3.50 -13.00 -2.53
N GLY A 148 -4.09 -13.92 -3.31
CA GLY A 148 -4.55 -15.22 -2.80
C GLY A 148 -3.43 -16.14 -2.32
N LEU A 149 -2.29 -16.16 -2.99
CA LEU A 149 -1.12 -16.93 -2.54
C LEU A 149 -0.57 -16.38 -1.22
N LEU A 150 -0.42 -15.06 -1.12
CA LEU A 150 0.01 -14.39 0.10
C LEU A 150 -1.00 -14.55 1.24
N TRP A 151 -2.30 -14.58 0.92
CA TRP A 151 -3.37 -14.86 1.89
C TRP A 151 -3.20 -16.24 2.53
N ARG A 152 -3.01 -17.28 1.71
CA ARG A 152 -2.83 -18.66 2.20
C ARG A 152 -1.50 -18.88 2.92
N ALA A 153 -0.47 -18.11 2.57
CA ALA A 153 0.85 -18.15 3.17
C ALA A 153 1.04 -17.09 4.27
N ALA A 154 -0.04 -16.51 4.80
CA ALA A 154 0.06 -15.44 5.78
C ALA A 154 0.73 -15.91 7.08
N ASP A 155 1.55 -15.04 7.67
CA ASP A 155 2.27 -15.32 8.91
C ASP A 155 1.33 -15.36 10.12
N ALA A 156 0.20 -14.64 10.05
CA ALA A 156 -0.87 -14.69 11.05
C ALA A 156 -2.24 -14.34 10.45
N THR A 157 -3.30 -14.69 11.18
CA THR A 157 -4.70 -14.38 10.81
C THR A 157 -5.36 -13.55 11.91
N VAL A 158 -6.17 -12.57 11.52
CA VAL A 158 -6.96 -11.73 12.43
C VAL A 158 -8.44 -11.80 12.04
N ASP A 159 -9.31 -12.03 13.02
CA ASP A 159 -10.74 -11.82 12.86
C ASP A 159 -11.08 -10.39 13.32
N LEU A 160 -11.47 -9.53 12.38
CA LEU A 160 -11.79 -8.13 12.63
C LEU A 160 -13.14 -7.95 13.35
N ASP A 161 -13.96 -8.99 13.42
CA ASP A 161 -15.19 -9.01 14.23
C ASP A 161 -14.90 -9.34 15.70
N ALA A 162 -13.73 -9.92 15.99
CA ALA A 162 -13.38 -10.36 17.33
C ALA A 162 -13.08 -9.18 18.27
N ALA A 163 -13.35 -9.36 19.56
CA ALA A 163 -13.12 -8.34 20.58
C ALA A 163 -11.63 -8.09 20.91
N ARG A 164 -10.73 -8.96 20.43
CA ARG A 164 -9.29 -8.86 20.67
C ARG A 164 -8.52 -9.33 19.43
N VAL A 165 -7.42 -8.65 19.15
CA VAL A 165 -6.42 -9.10 18.16
C VAL A 165 -5.40 -10.03 18.85
N PRO A 166 -5.15 -11.23 18.30
CA PRO A 166 -4.16 -12.18 18.82
C PRO A 166 -2.74 -11.60 18.94
N ASP A 167 -1.96 -12.08 19.92
CA ASP A 167 -0.61 -11.57 20.20
C ASP A 167 0.41 -12.00 19.14
N ASP A 168 0.23 -13.19 18.54
CA ASP A 168 1.01 -13.68 17.39
C ASP A 168 0.82 -12.80 16.15
N ALA A 169 -0.40 -12.33 15.88
CA ALA A 169 -0.67 -11.38 14.80
C ALA A 169 0.01 -10.02 15.03
N ARG A 170 0.10 -9.56 16.29
CA ARG A 170 0.84 -8.34 16.64
C ARG A 170 2.34 -8.52 16.45
N ALA A 171 2.89 -9.67 16.85
CA ALA A 171 4.30 -9.99 16.66
C ALA A 171 4.66 -10.08 15.17
N ALA A 172 3.88 -10.84 14.39
CA ALA A 172 4.07 -10.97 12.94
C ALA A 172 4.00 -9.60 12.23
N LEU A 173 3.06 -8.73 12.64
CA LEU A 173 2.96 -7.37 12.12
C LEU A 173 4.24 -6.56 12.41
N ALA A 174 4.74 -6.59 13.65
CA ALA A 174 5.96 -5.87 14.04
C ALA A 174 7.22 -6.36 13.30
N GLU A 175 7.25 -7.62 12.89
CA GLU A 175 8.33 -8.24 12.12
C GLU A 175 8.22 -7.98 10.60
N GLY A 176 7.19 -7.26 10.15
CA GLY A 176 6.96 -6.97 8.73
C GLY A 176 6.26 -8.11 7.98
N GLY A 177 5.56 -8.97 8.69
CA GLY A 177 4.85 -10.14 8.16
C GLY A 177 3.62 -9.80 7.32
N VAL A 178 3.04 -10.86 6.76
CA VAL A 178 1.77 -10.86 6.04
C VAL A 178 0.66 -11.26 7.00
N ILE A 179 -0.37 -10.43 7.12
CA ILE A 179 -1.52 -10.68 8.00
C ILE A 179 -2.76 -10.86 7.15
N ALA A 180 -3.42 -12.01 7.29
CA ALA A 180 -4.74 -12.27 6.72
C ALA A 180 -5.82 -11.77 7.68
N ALA A 181 -6.38 -10.59 7.41
CA ALA A 181 -7.45 -10.01 8.20
C ALA A 181 -8.82 -10.32 7.57
N VAL A 182 -9.71 -10.94 8.33
CA VAL A 182 -11.03 -11.39 7.88
C VAL A 182 -12.11 -10.58 8.57
N VAL A 183 -13.15 -10.17 7.84
CA VAL A 183 -14.36 -9.52 8.39
C VAL A 183 -15.62 -10.17 7.82
N SER A 184 -16.66 -10.39 8.64
CA SER A 184 -17.90 -11.03 8.18
C SER A 184 -18.80 -10.10 7.38
N GLY A 185 -18.68 -8.78 7.58
CA GLY A 185 -19.53 -7.76 6.96
C GLY A 185 -18.77 -6.57 6.40
N SER A 186 -19.38 -5.39 6.46
CA SER A 186 -18.71 -4.13 6.10
C SER A 186 -17.59 -3.81 7.09
N LEU A 187 -16.51 -3.21 6.59
CA LEU A 187 -15.42 -2.70 7.43
C LEU A 187 -15.87 -1.55 8.35
N GLU A 188 -17.05 -0.97 8.14
CA GLU A 188 -17.67 -0.02 9.06
C GLU A 188 -18.03 -0.65 10.42
N GLY A 189 -18.26 -1.97 10.45
CA GLY A 189 -18.71 -2.71 11.62
C GLY A 189 -17.61 -3.43 12.40
N VAL A 190 -16.33 -3.17 12.12
CA VAL A 190 -15.22 -3.83 12.84
C VAL A 190 -15.22 -3.47 14.33
N SER A 191 -14.68 -4.35 15.16
CA SER A 191 -14.59 -4.08 16.60
C SER A 191 -13.67 -2.88 16.89
N GLN A 192 -13.88 -2.19 18.03
CA GLN A 192 -13.01 -1.08 18.44
C GLN A 192 -11.54 -1.52 18.56
N ALA A 193 -11.30 -2.74 19.05
CA ALA A 193 -9.95 -3.30 19.16
C ALA A 193 -9.32 -3.56 17.79
N ALA A 194 -10.10 -4.06 16.83
CA ALA A 194 -9.66 -4.26 15.45
C ALA A 194 -9.37 -2.91 14.76
N GLY A 195 -10.24 -1.92 14.92
CA GLY A 195 -10.01 -0.56 14.39
C GLY A 195 -8.74 0.08 14.94
N ALA A 196 -8.50 -0.03 16.25
CA ALA A 196 -7.28 0.48 16.87
C ALA A 196 -6.03 -0.23 16.34
N TRP A 197 -6.10 -1.56 16.15
CA TRP A 197 -5.01 -2.34 15.59
C TRP A 197 -4.73 -2.02 14.11
N LEU A 198 -5.76 -1.79 13.29
CA LEU A 198 -5.58 -1.36 11.90
C LEU A 198 -4.86 0.00 11.83
N ALA A 199 -5.21 0.94 12.71
CA ALA A 199 -4.53 2.23 12.80
C ALA A 199 -3.07 2.09 13.30
N GLU A 200 -2.83 1.20 14.26
CA GLU A 200 -1.47 0.85 14.73
C GLU A 200 -0.62 0.27 13.59
N ALA A 201 -1.18 -0.66 12.80
CA ALA A 201 -0.52 -1.24 11.64
C ALA A 201 -0.15 -0.17 10.61
N ALA A 202 -1.05 0.75 10.29
CA ALA A 202 -0.75 1.89 9.44
C ALA A 202 0.38 2.77 10.00
N GLY A 203 0.39 3.00 11.32
CA GLY A 203 1.46 3.73 12.01
C GLY A 203 2.83 3.06 11.94
N LEU A 204 2.88 1.73 11.79
CA LEU A 204 4.10 0.96 11.52
C LEU A 204 4.50 0.96 10.03
N GLY A 205 3.75 1.65 9.17
CA GLY A 205 3.96 1.67 7.73
C GLY A 205 3.48 0.40 7.03
N ALA A 206 2.50 -0.30 7.61
CA ALA A 206 1.87 -1.43 6.94
C ALA A 206 1.17 -0.99 5.66
N ARG A 207 1.32 -1.81 4.62
CA ARG A 207 0.55 -1.70 3.39
C ARG A 207 -0.76 -2.46 3.54
N PHE A 208 -1.79 -1.99 2.85
CA PHE A 208 -3.12 -2.61 2.88
C PHE A 208 -3.56 -3.01 1.48
N GLU A 209 -4.04 -4.23 1.34
CA GLU A 209 -4.69 -4.70 0.12
C GLU A 209 -6.07 -5.22 0.47
N VAL A 210 -7.08 -4.76 -0.27
CA VAL A 210 -8.48 -5.15 -0.09
C VAL A 210 -8.96 -5.75 -1.41
N PRO A 211 -8.88 -7.08 -1.60
CA PRO A 211 -9.34 -7.72 -2.83
C PRO A 211 -10.79 -7.33 -3.16
N GLY A 212 -11.01 -6.83 -4.38
CA GLY A 212 -12.31 -6.30 -4.82
C GLY A 212 -12.47 -4.78 -4.66
N ASP A 213 -11.59 -4.10 -3.94
CA ASP A 213 -11.51 -2.63 -3.95
C ASP A 213 -10.84 -2.13 -5.23
N THR A 214 -11.60 -2.14 -6.32
CA THR A 214 -11.15 -1.67 -7.65
C THR A 214 -10.68 -0.22 -7.68
N THR A 215 -10.99 0.57 -6.65
CA THR A 215 -10.60 1.97 -6.57
C THR A 215 -9.37 2.21 -5.70
N GLY A 216 -9.01 1.25 -4.84
CA GLY A 216 -7.98 1.42 -3.83
C GLY A 216 -8.36 2.38 -2.70
N THR A 217 -9.60 2.87 -2.65
CA THR A 217 -10.08 3.88 -1.69
C THR A 217 -10.11 3.33 -0.27
N VAL A 218 -10.59 2.10 -0.09
CA VAL A 218 -10.67 1.45 1.22
C VAL A 218 -9.27 1.13 1.71
N ALA A 219 -8.44 0.53 0.85
CA ALA A 219 -7.05 0.24 1.16
C ALA A 219 -6.26 1.51 1.52
N ALA A 220 -6.45 2.60 0.77
CA ALA A 220 -5.85 3.91 1.05
C ALA A 220 -6.25 4.48 2.41
N LEU A 221 -7.53 4.40 2.80
CA LEU A 221 -7.99 4.88 4.10
C LEU A 221 -7.36 4.10 5.24
N LEU A 222 -7.33 2.76 5.13
CA LEU A 222 -6.69 1.90 6.12
C LEU A 222 -5.19 2.20 6.22
N ALA A 223 -4.50 2.34 5.08
CA ALA A 223 -3.08 2.71 5.03
C ALA A 223 -2.80 4.12 5.57
N ALA A 224 -3.76 5.03 5.49
CA ALA A 224 -3.70 6.35 6.13
C ALA A 224 -3.99 6.29 7.64
N GLY A 225 -4.27 5.11 8.21
CA GLY A 225 -4.62 4.92 9.61
C GLY A 225 -6.01 5.43 9.98
N LEU A 226 -6.92 5.51 8.99
CA LEU A 226 -8.27 6.01 9.16
C LEU A 226 -9.30 4.86 9.05
N PRO A 227 -10.44 4.97 9.76
CA PRO A 227 -11.57 4.08 9.52
C PRO A 227 -12.16 4.33 8.13
N VAL A 228 -12.92 3.35 7.63
CA VAL A 228 -13.58 3.45 6.31
C VAL A 228 -14.81 4.36 6.32
N ALA A 229 -15.32 4.71 7.50
CA ALA A 229 -16.41 5.67 7.70
C ALA A 229 -16.33 6.35 9.09
N PRO A 230 -16.83 7.59 9.24
CA PRO A 230 -17.37 8.45 8.18
C PRO A 230 -16.25 9.07 7.32
N VAL A 231 -16.43 9.07 6.01
CA VAL A 231 -15.52 9.64 5.01
C VAL A 231 -16.34 10.20 3.85
N ILE A 232 -15.85 11.24 3.17
CA ILE A 232 -16.42 11.66 1.88
C ILE A 232 -15.59 11.08 0.74
N GLN A 233 -16.23 10.36 -0.17
CA GLN A 233 -15.60 9.81 -1.37
C GLN A 233 -16.01 10.63 -2.61
N LEU A 234 -15.05 11.36 -3.21
CA LEU A 234 -15.32 12.13 -4.45
C LEU A 234 -15.18 11.31 -5.73
N GLY A 235 -14.65 10.09 -5.63
CA GLY A 235 -14.31 9.28 -6.81
C GLY A 235 -13.09 9.84 -7.55
N ARG A 236 -13.07 9.72 -8.89
CA ARG A 236 -11.99 10.29 -9.71
C ARG A 236 -12.29 11.76 -10.00
N ALA A 237 -11.37 12.64 -9.64
CA ALA A 237 -11.46 14.08 -9.79
C ALA A 237 -10.19 14.61 -10.49
N ASP A 238 -10.37 15.19 -11.67
CA ASP A 238 -9.31 15.95 -12.33
C ASP A 238 -9.23 17.38 -11.79
N ARG A 239 -8.25 18.16 -12.26
CA ARG A 239 -8.07 19.57 -11.91
C ARG A 239 -9.38 20.37 -11.97
N ARG A 240 -10.20 20.19 -13.00
CA ARG A 240 -11.45 20.95 -13.19
C ARG A 240 -12.51 20.52 -12.18
N ALA A 241 -12.64 19.22 -11.93
CA ALA A 241 -13.56 18.68 -10.93
C ALA A 241 -13.20 19.17 -9.52
N LEU A 242 -11.92 19.17 -9.15
CA LEU A 242 -11.45 19.67 -7.84
C LEU A 242 -11.69 21.18 -7.66
N ALA A 243 -11.50 21.98 -8.71
CA ALA A 243 -11.73 23.43 -8.69
C ALA A 243 -13.23 23.82 -8.73
N GLY A 244 -14.11 22.94 -9.18
CA GLY A 244 -15.53 23.21 -9.33
C GLY A 244 -16.23 23.47 -7.99
N ALA A 245 -17.15 24.44 -7.97
CA ALA A 245 -17.84 24.91 -6.76
C ALA A 245 -18.33 23.81 -5.77
N PRO A 246 -19.03 22.73 -6.19
CA PRO A 246 -19.50 21.73 -5.22
C PRO A 246 -18.35 20.95 -4.56
N CYS A 247 -17.30 20.60 -5.33
CA CYS A 247 -16.13 19.91 -4.78
C CYS A 247 -15.26 20.85 -3.94
N ALA A 248 -15.05 22.08 -4.43
CA ALA A 248 -14.22 23.08 -3.76
C ALA A 248 -14.79 23.46 -2.38
N ASP A 249 -16.11 23.69 -2.29
CA ASP A 249 -16.79 23.95 -1.02
C ASP A 249 -16.67 22.76 -0.07
N LEU A 250 -16.84 21.55 -0.58
CA LEU A 250 -16.69 20.32 0.21
C LEU A 250 -15.27 20.17 0.75
N LEU A 251 -14.24 20.30 -0.10
CA LEU A 251 -12.84 20.18 0.31
C LEU A 251 -12.45 21.20 1.39
N ARG A 252 -13.04 22.41 1.34
CA ARG A 252 -12.87 23.45 2.35
C ARG A 252 -13.55 23.14 3.69
N THR A 253 -14.75 22.57 3.65
CA THR A 253 -15.66 22.55 4.82
C THR A 253 -15.92 21.17 5.41
N ALA A 254 -15.53 20.10 4.72
CA ALA A 254 -15.79 18.72 5.14
C ALA A 254 -15.27 18.46 6.57
N PRO A 255 -16.14 18.03 7.51
CA PRO A 255 -15.74 17.75 8.89
C PRO A 255 -15.11 16.37 9.07
N VAL A 256 -14.99 15.61 7.98
CA VAL A 256 -14.43 14.26 7.92
C VAL A 256 -13.37 14.20 6.81
N PRO A 257 -12.50 13.18 6.79
CA PRO A 257 -11.55 13.01 5.70
C PRO A 257 -12.25 12.93 4.34
N VAL A 258 -11.60 13.50 3.33
CA VAL A 258 -12.07 13.45 1.93
C VAL A 258 -11.09 12.61 1.14
N VAL A 259 -11.57 11.51 0.55
CA VAL A 259 -10.77 10.63 -0.30
C VAL A 259 -11.18 10.77 -1.75
N PHE A 260 -10.18 10.84 -2.63
CA PHE A 260 -10.39 11.01 -4.06
C PHE A 260 -9.22 10.42 -4.85
N ARG A 261 -9.47 10.12 -6.13
CA ARG A 261 -8.46 9.72 -7.09
C ARG A 261 -8.18 10.87 -8.03
N ALA A 262 -6.92 11.15 -8.31
CA ALA A 262 -6.54 12.21 -9.23
C ALA A 262 -5.19 11.90 -9.89
N PRO A 263 -4.90 12.48 -11.06
CA PRO A 263 -3.52 12.63 -11.50
C PRO A 263 -2.72 13.39 -10.44
N ALA A 264 -1.50 12.92 -10.12
CA ALA A 264 -0.68 13.59 -9.11
C ALA A 264 -0.38 15.06 -9.46
N ALA A 265 -0.18 15.35 -10.75
CA ALA A 265 0.02 16.70 -11.27
C ALA A 265 -1.16 17.67 -11.02
N ASP A 266 -2.38 17.13 -10.78
CA ASP A 266 -3.56 17.96 -10.53
C ASP A 266 -3.66 18.45 -9.08
N LEU A 267 -2.84 17.91 -8.15
CA LEU A 267 -2.89 18.28 -6.72
C LEU A 267 -2.62 19.77 -6.48
N GLY A 268 -1.87 20.45 -7.35
CA GLY A 268 -1.58 21.87 -7.23
C GLY A 268 -2.83 22.76 -7.16
N VAL A 269 -3.95 22.31 -7.73
CA VAL A 269 -5.23 23.05 -7.67
C VAL A 269 -5.76 23.20 -6.25
N LEU A 270 -5.36 22.31 -5.32
CA LEU A 270 -5.78 22.38 -3.92
C LEU A 270 -5.23 23.65 -3.23
N GLY A 271 -4.10 24.18 -3.70
CA GLY A 271 -3.58 25.48 -3.24
C GLY A 271 -4.55 26.64 -3.51
N GLU A 272 -5.16 26.63 -4.70
CA GLU A 272 -6.15 27.62 -5.10
C GLU A 272 -7.49 27.40 -4.36
N VAL A 273 -7.94 26.15 -4.27
CA VAL A 273 -9.24 25.77 -3.68
C VAL A 273 -9.30 26.03 -2.17
N LEU A 274 -8.20 25.76 -1.46
CA LEU A 274 -8.14 25.82 0.00
C LEU A 274 -7.53 27.13 0.52
N ALA A 275 -7.49 28.18 -0.30
CA ALA A 275 -6.93 29.48 0.06
C ALA A 275 -7.34 29.94 1.47
N GLY A 276 -6.36 30.23 2.32
CA GLY A 276 -6.54 30.59 3.74
C GLY A 276 -6.42 29.43 4.73
N GLY A 277 -6.70 28.19 4.34
CA GLY A 277 -6.52 26.98 5.16
C GLY A 277 -5.45 26.02 4.63
N PHE A 278 -4.95 26.23 3.41
CA PHE A 278 -4.01 25.36 2.71
C PHE A 278 -2.78 24.96 3.55
N GLY A 279 -2.14 25.93 4.21
CA GLY A 279 -0.93 25.70 5.01
C GLY A 279 -1.15 24.90 6.30
N GLU A 280 -2.40 24.80 6.77
CA GLU A 280 -2.76 24.08 8.00
C GLU A 280 -3.28 22.65 7.70
N ARG A 281 -3.45 22.29 6.42
CA ARG A 281 -4.00 20.98 6.03
C ARG A 281 -2.89 19.95 5.88
N ARG A 282 -3.24 18.70 6.20
CA ARG A 282 -2.45 17.51 5.90
C ARG A 282 -3.16 16.64 4.87
N ILE A 283 -2.40 15.91 4.09
CA ILE A 283 -2.89 14.98 3.08
C ILE A 283 -2.09 13.67 3.17
N ALA A 284 -2.78 12.54 3.13
CA ALA A 284 -2.15 11.25 2.94
C ALA A 284 -1.97 11.02 1.43
N VAL A 285 -0.75 10.73 1.04
CA VAL A 285 -0.35 10.49 -0.36
C VAL A 285 0.26 9.10 -0.50
N PRO A 286 0.21 8.47 -1.68
CA PRO A 286 0.90 7.20 -1.92
C PRO A 286 2.39 7.32 -1.60
N ASP A 287 2.95 6.32 -0.93
CA ASP A 287 4.36 6.34 -0.47
C ASP A 287 5.40 6.16 -1.59
N GLY A 288 4.94 5.97 -2.84
CA GLY A 288 5.78 5.83 -4.03
C GLY A 288 6.61 4.54 -4.09
N ARG A 289 6.40 3.60 -3.16
CA ARG A 289 7.14 2.33 -3.13
C ARG A 289 6.39 1.28 -3.96
N PRO A 290 7.06 0.65 -4.95
CA PRO A 290 6.43 -0.39 -5.76
C PRO A 290 6.41 -1.70 -4.98
N ASP A 291 5.35 -1.93 -4.23
CA ASP A 291 5.06 -3.18 -3.53
C ASP A 291 3.55 -3.42 -3.46
N LEU A 292 3.12 -4.64 -3.11
CA LEU A 292 1.71 -5.00 -3.09
C LEU A 292 0.95 -4.20 -2.03
N GLY A 293 -0.28 -3.79 -2.34
CA GLY A 293 -1.09 -2.98 -1.45
C GLY A 293 -0.72 -1.50 -1.46
N HIS A 294 -1.57 -0.73 -0.79
CA HIS A 294 -1.47 0.72 -0.64
C HIS A 294 -0.64 1.03 0.60
N GLY A 295 0.45 1.77 0.42
CA GLY A 295 1.17 2.45 1.49
C GLY A 295 0.91 3.94 1.39
N MET A 296 0.62 4.59 2.52
CA MET A 296 0.34 6.03 2.56
C MET A 296 1.30 6.74 3.51
N THR A 297 1.60 8.00 3.21
CA THR A 297 2.38 8.90 4.07
C THR A 297 1.62 10.21 4.24
N TRP A 298 1.48 10.66 5.48
CA TRP A 298 0.86 11.95 5.78
C TRP A 298 1.87 13.08 5.68
N LEU A 299 1.62 14.02 4.77
CA LEU A 299 2.43 15.21 4.57
C LEU A 299 1.61 16.47 4.85
N PRO A 300 2.25 17.58 5.27
CA PRO A 300 1.69 18.91 5.08
C PRO A 300 1.29 19.08 3.60
N LEU A 301 0.11 19.62 3.36
CA LEU A 301 -0.42 19.76 2.00
C LEU A 301 0.49 20.57 1.05
N PRO A 302 1.16 21.66 1.49
CA PRO A 302 2.13 22.36 0.65
C PRO A 302 3.28 21.45 0.19
N GLU A 303 3.85 20.65 1.10
CA GLU A 303 4.96 19.73 0.79
C GLU A 303 4.53 18.63 -0.18
N ALA A 304 3.30 18.11 -0.05
CA ALA A 304 2.74 17.17 -1.01
C ALA A 304 2.61 17.80 -2.40
N VAL A 305 2.06 19.01 -2.50
CA VAL A 305 1.92 19.72 -3.78
C VAL A 305 3.29 19.98 -4.42
N GLU A 306 4.31 20.36 -3.65
CA GLU A 306 5.67 20.52 -4.16
C GLU A 306 6.26 19.20 -4.67
N SER A 307 6.04 18.11 -3.94
CA SER A 307 6.56 16.77 -4.30
C SER A 307 5.95 16.23 -5.59
N PHE A 308 4.68 16.58 -5.89
CA PHE A 308 3.95 16.12 -7.07
C PHE A 308 3.78 17.19 -8.16
N GLY A 309 4.22 18.44 -7.91
CA GLY A 309 3.97 19.61 -8.75
C GLY A 309 4.76 19.71 -10.06
N GLY A 310 5.47 18.64 -10.44
CA GLY A 310 6.13 18.48 -11.74
C GLY A 310 5.36 17.55 -12.66
N ASP A 311 6.00 17.07 -13.74
CA ASP A 311 5.52 16.04 -14.70
C ASP A 311 5.25 14.67 -14.04
N GLY A 312 4.56 14.65 -12.90
CA GLY A 312 4.20 13.45 -12.14
C GLY A 312 3.27 12.58 -12.97
N GLU A 313 3.82 11.54 -13.55
CA GLU A 313 3.07 10.53 -14.29
C GLU A 313 2.34 9.61 -13.29
N GLY A 314 1.00 9.61 -13.32
CA GLY A 314 0.21 8.58 -12.66
C GLY A 314 -1.03 9.09 -11.93
N GLU A 315 -2.06 8.24 -11.90
CA GLU A 315 -3.21 8.38 -11.01
C GLU A 315 -2.86 7.88 -9.62
N GLY A 316 -3.23 8.63 -8.58
CA GLY A 316 -3.08 8.25 -7.19
C GLY A 316 -4.39 8.36 -6.41
N VAL A 317 -4.47 7.66 -5.28
CA VAL A 317 -5.54 7.84 -4.28
C VAL A 317 -5.01 8.75 -3.18
N PHE A 318 -5.74 9.81 -2.85
CA PHE A 318 -5.33 10.82 -1.87
C PHE A 318 -6.38 10.96 -0.79
N VAL A 319 -5.94 11.17 0.45
CA VAL A 319 -6.84 11.37 1.60
C VAL A 319 -6.52 12.71 2.25
N LEU A 320 -7.39 13.71 2.02
CA LEU A 320 -7.26 15.02 2.63
C LEU A 320 -7.84 14.99 4.04
N ALA A 321 -7.04 15.34 5.05
CA ALA A 321 -7.51 15.46 6.43
C ALA A 321 -8.59 16.53 6.53
N PRO A 322 -9.56 16.43 7.45
CA PRO A 322 -10.46 17.54 7.75
C PRO A 322 -9.66 18.77 8.23
N PRO A 323 -10.20 19.99 8.16
CA PRO A 323 -9.55 21.16 8.76
C PRO A 323 -9.39 20.96 10.26
N GLU A 324 -8.27 21.40 10.86
CA GLU A 324 -8.00 21.25 12.31
C GLU A 324 -9.09 21.92 13.18
N ARG A 325 -9.83 22.88 12.62
CA ARG A 325 -10.99 23.54 13.22
C ARG A 325 -12.34 22.96 12.82
N ALA A 326 -12.40 21.75 12.26
CA ALA A 326 -13.61 20.94 12.33
C ALA A 326 -13.79 20.38 13.76
N ALA A 327 -13.66 21.24 14.78
CA ALA A 327 -14.51 21.08 15.95
C ALA A 327 -15.92 21.05 15.38
N TRP A 328 -16.62 19.95 15.61
CA TRP A 328 -17.94 19.74 15.07
C TRP A 328 -18.73 21.01 15.37
N ASN A 329 -19.12 21.76 14.34
CA ASN A 329 -20.02 22.91 14.49
C ASN A 329 -21.46 22.42 14.82
N VAL A 330 -21.56 21.20 15.34
CA VAL A 330 -22.74 20.58 15.89
C VAL A 330 -22.64 20.80 17.38
N ASP A 331 -23.44 21.73 17.88
CA ASP A 331 -23.66 21.82 19.30
C ASP A 331 -24.29 20.50 19.78
N LEU A 332 -23.52 19.67 20.50
CA LEU A 332 -24.03 18.40 21.04
C LEU A 332 -24.80 18.61 22.36
N ARG A 333 -24.79 19.82 22.93
CA ARG A 333 -25.51 20.12 24.20
C ARG A 333 -27.00 19.75 24.16
N PRO A 334 -27.74 19.96 23.06
CA PRO A 334 -29.14 19.53 22.93
C PRO A 334 -29.35 18.01 22.98
N LEU A 335 -28.31 17.20 22.70
CA LEU A 335 -28.40 15.73 22.75
C LEU A 335 -28.13 15.16 24.15
N LEU A 336 -27.52 15.94 25.04
CA LEU A 336 -27.11 15.48 26.38
C LEU A 336 -28.29 14.99 27.23
N PRO A 337 -29.43 15.70 27.32
CA PRO A 337 -30.58 15.22 28.09
C PRO A 337 -31.14 13.92 27.52
N LEU A 338 -31.25 13.82 26.19
CA LEU A 338 -31.77 12.64 25.50
C LEU A 338 -30.90 11.40 25.75
N LEU A 339 -29.58 11.54 25.72
CA LEU A 339 -28.66 10.43 25.99
C LEU A 339 -28.73 9.95 27.45
N VAL A 340 -28.94 10.87 28.39
CA VAL A 340 -29.16 10.51 29.81
C VAL A 340 -30.51 9.81 30.00
N GLU A 341 -31.57 10.28 29.34
CA GLU A 341 -32.88 9.60 29.33
C GLU A 341 -32.80 8.18 28.76
N GLN A 342 -31.93 7.95 27.77
CA GLN A 342 -31.65 6.62 27.21
C GLN A 342 -30.68 5.78 28.05
N GLY A 343 -30.33 6.24 29.27
CA GLY A 343 -29.54 5.47 30.24
C GLY A 343 -28.02 5.63 30.15
N VAL A 344 -27.51 6.53 29.30
CA VAL A 344 -26.06 6.81 29.25
C VAL A 344 -25.66 7.62 30.47
N THR A 345 -24.70 7.14 31.26
CA THR A 345 -24.31 7.85 32.49
C THR A 345 -23.60 9.18 32.19
N ALA A 346 -23.83 10.18 33.04
CA ALA A 346 -23.12 11.46 32.97
C ALA A 346 -21.59 11.29 33.04
N ARG A 347 -21.08 10.25 33.72
CA ARG A 347 -19.65 9.92 33.75
C ARG A 347 -19.14 9.47 32.37
N THR A 348 -19.90 8.62 31.69
CA THR A 348 -19.59 8.17 30.33
C THR A 348 -19.59 9.35 29.36
N LEU A 349 -20.64 10.18 29.39
CA LEU A 349 -20.76 11.37 28.55
C LEU A 349 -19.60 12.36 28.80
N SER A 350 -19.27 12.64 30.05
CA SER A 350 -18.14 13.53 30.39
C SER A 350 -16.78 12.97 29.94
N THR A 351 -16.63 11.65 29.78
CA THR A 351 -15.39 11.03 29.31
C THR A 351 -15.32 11.08 27.78
N VAL A 352 -16.42 10.70 27.12
CA VAL A 352 -16.51 10.59 25.65
C VAL A 352 -16.56 11.96 24.97
N LEU A 353 -17.21 12.95 25.58
CA LEU A 353 -17.45 14.26 24.94
C LEU A 353 -16.39 15.32 25.24
N ARG A 354 -15.44 15.01 26.14
CA ARG A 354 -14.31 15.90 26.47
C ARG A 354 -13.45 16.28 25.26
N PRO A 355 -13.12 15.36 24.34
CA PRO A 355 -12.38 15.70 23.12
C PRO A 355 -13.15 16.62 22.17
N PHE A 356 -14.49 16.71 22.32
CA PHE A 356 -15.36 17.57 21.53
C PHE A 356 -15.59 18.94 22.17
N GLY A 357 -14.79 19.30 23.18
CA GLY A 357 -14.87 20.60 23.85
C GLY A 357 -16.03 20.74 24.85
N ILE A 358 -16.78 19.66 25.12
CA ILE A 358 -17.83 19.65 26.15
C ILE A 358 -17.20 19.31 27.49
N SER A 359 -17.10 20.30 28.36
CA SER A 359 -16.58 20.11 29.70
C SER A 359 -17.61 19.41 30.58
N ARG A 360 -17.14 18.90 31.72
CA ARG A 360 -18.02 18.38 32.77
C ARG A 360 -19.04 19.43 33.20
N ARG A 361 -18.67 20.72 33.23
CA ARG A 361 -19.59 21.81 33.57
C ARG A 361 -20.69 21.95 32.52
N ASP A 362 -20.33 21.99 31.24
CA ASP A 362 -21.30 22.09 30.13
C ASP A 362 -22.32 20.94 30.14
N LEU A 363 -21.89 19.75 30.56
CA LEU A 363 -22.77 18.60 30.76
C LEU A 363 -23.81 18.83 31.88
N TYR A 364 -23.38 19.30 33.06
CA TYR A 364 -24.31 19.57 34.15
C TYR A 364 -25.22 20.77 33.85
N ASP A 365 -24.69 21.80 33.18
CA ASP A 365 -25.48 22.96 32.76
C ASP A 365 -26.58 22.56 31.75
N ALA A 366 -26.28 21.64 30.83
CA ALA A 366 -27.24 21.13 29.83
C ALA A 366 -28.28 20.15 30.40
N LEU A 367 -27.93 19.41 31.46
CA LEU A 367 -28.89 18.54 32.17
C LEU A 367 -29.80 19.33 33.12
N GLY A 368 -29.51 20.62 33.32
CA GLY A 368 -30.10 21.45 34.35
C GLY A 368 -29.71 20.99 35.75
N ASP A 369 -30.08 21.78 36.76
CA ASP A 369 -30.15 21.28 38.13
C ASP A 369 -31.18 20.13 38.15
N GLY A 370 -30.71 18.90 37.97
CA GLY A 370 -31.53 17.69 38.11
C GLY A 370 -32.26 17.69 39.45
N PRO A 371 -33.40 16.99 39.55
CA PRO A 371 -34.38 17.20 40.62
C PRO A 371 -33.72 17.10 41.99
N LYS A 372 -33.96 18.12 42.83
CA LYS A 372 -33.63 18.05 44.25
C LYS A 372 -34.42 16.90 44.88
N LYS A 373 -33.74 15.74 45.00
CA LYS A 373 -34.08 14.54 45.77
C LYS A 373 -35.44 13.90 45.55
#